data_AF-K1S2N5-F1
#
_entry.id   AF-K1S2N5-F1
#
_cell.length_a   1.000
_cell.length_b   1.000
_cell.length_c   1.000
_cell.angle_alpha   90.00
_cell.angle_beta   90.00
_cell.angle_gamma   90.00
#
_symmetry.space_group_name_H-M   'P 1'
#
loop_
_entity.id
_entity.type
_entity.pdbx_description
1 polymer ?
#
loop_
_entity_poly.entity_id
_entity_poly.type
_entity_poly.pdbx_seq_one_letter_code
_entity_poly.pdbx_strand_id
1 'polypeptide(L)'
;MYCLVAVSACMSLMFPTIYGIALTGLGDDAKFGAAGLIMAILGGSVLPPLQASIIDMNTIWNMPAVNVSFILPFICFVVITIYGHRSYQRGKY
;
A
#
# COMPACT_ATOMS: atom_id res chain seq x y z
N MET A 1 -8.15 -16.48 12.31
CA MET A 1 -6.93 -16.04 13.02
C MET A 1 -5.68 -16.19 12.16
N TYR A 2 -5.39 -17.37 11.60
CA TYR A 2 -4.22 -17.60 10.73
C TYR A 2 -4.13 -16.65 9.51
N CYS A 3 -5.24 -16.37 8.83
CA CYS A 3 -5.25 -15.47 7.67
C CYS A 3 -4.85 -14.04 8.04
N LEU A 4 -5.26 -13.52 9.20
CA LEU A 4 -4.88 -12.17 9.63
C LEU A 4 -3.39 -12.10 9.96
N VAL A 5 -2.84 -13.13 10.60
CA VAL A 5 -1.39 -13.21 10.88
C VAL A 5 -0.58 -13.26 9.59
N ALA A 6 -1.02 -14.06 8.61
CA ALA A 6 -0.37 -14.14 7.31
C ALA A 6 -0.41 -12.80 6.55
N VAL A 7 -1.54 -12.09 6.58
CA VAL A 7 -1.67 -10.76 5.96
C VAL A 7 -0.74 -9.75 6.64
N SER A 8 -0.67 -9.74 7.97
CA SER A 8 0.25 -8.86 8.70
C SER A 8 1.72 -9.15 8.35
N ALA A 9 2.08 -10.42 8.18
CA ALA A 9 3.42 -10.81 7.74
C ALA A 9 3.70 -10.33 6.30
N CYS A 10 2.73 -10.45 5.38
CA CYS A 10 2.88 -9.91 4.02
C CYS A 10 3.02 -8.37 4.02
N MET A 11 2.24 -7.66 4.82
CA MET A 11 2.30 -6.20 4.88
C MET A 11 3.66 -5.68 5.39
N SER A 12 4.32 -6.38 6.32
CA SER A 12 5.65 -5.95 6.81
C SER A 12 6.74 -6.04 5.74
N LEU A 13 6.63 -7.00 4.82
CA LEU A 13 7.59 -7.19 3.73
C LEU A 13 7.42 -6.17 2.59
N MET A 14 6.22 -5.61 2.41
CA MET A 14 5.94 -4.69 1.30
C MET A 14 6.79 -3.42 1.35
N PHE A 15 6.87 -2.77 2.51
CA PHE A 15 7.62 -1.52 2.66
C PHE A 15 9.12 -1.66 2.33
N PRO A 16 9.89 -2.59 2.95
CA PRO A 16 11.30 -2.77 2.62
C PRO A 16 11.52 -3.25 1.19
N THR A 17 10.60 -4.04 0.62
CA THR A 17 10.71 -4.49 -0.78
C THR A 17 10.50 -3.35 -1.75
N ILE A 18 9.48 -2.51 -1.56
CA ILE A 18 9.24 -1.32 -2.40
C ILE A 18 10.41 -0.35 -2.27
N TYR A 19 10.89 -0.11 -1.06
CA TYR A 19 12.02 0.78 -0.80
C TYR A 19 13.31 0.27 -1.45
N GLY A 20 13.62 -1.02 -1.30
CA GLY A 20 14.79 -1.64 -1.94
C GLY A 20 14.73 -1.56 -3.45
N ILE A 21 13.59 -1.95 -4.04
CA ILE A 21 13.39 -1.92 -5.50
C ILE A 21 13.49 -0.50 -6.05
N ALA A 22 12.85 0.48 -5.41
CA ALA A 22 12.79 1.86 -5.90
C ALA A 22 14.15 2.57 -5.88
N LEU A 23 15.07 2.14 -4.99
CA LEU A 23 16.41 2.73 -4.87
C LEU A 23 17.50 1.92 -5.59
N THR A 24 17.18 0.71 -6.06
CA THR A 24 18.12 -0.13 -6.79
C THR A 24 18.46 0.52 -8.13
N GLY A 25 19.75 0.71 -8.41
CA GLY A 25 20.23 1.29 -9.67
C GLY A 25 20.20 2.83 -9.75
N LEU A 26 19.83 3.51 -8.67
CA LEU A 26 19.68 4.98 -8.67
C LEU A 26 20.98 5.75 -8.34
N GLY A 27 22.04 5.06 -7.89
CA GLY A 27 23.36 5.69 -7.63
C GLY A 27 23.27 6.86 -6.64
N ASP A 28 23.85 8.01 -7.00
CA ASP A 28 23.84 9.22 -6.17
C ASP A 28 22.43 9.80 -5.94
N ASP A 29 21.51 9.55 -6.88
CA ASP A 29 20.11 10.01 -6.80
C ASP A 29 19.28 9.17 -5.81
N ALA A 30 19.81 8.06 -5.27
CA ALA A 30 19.16 7.25 -4.25
C ALA A 30 18.76 8.06 -3.01
N LYS A 31 19.51 9.10 -2.65
CA LYS A 31 19.18 9.97 -1.50
C LYS A 31 17.90 10.78 -1.74
N PHE A 32 17.74 11.30 -2.95
CA PHE A 32 16.54 12.03 -3.35
C PHE A 32 15.35 11.08 -3.53
N GLY A 33 15.57 9.91 -4.11
CA GLY A 33 14.55 8.86 -4.20
C GLY A 33 14.05 8.42 -2.82
N ALA A 34 14.96 8.21 -1.87
CA ALA A 34 14.63 7.84 -0.49
C ALA A 34 13.80 8.92 0.21
N ALA A 35 14.19 10.20 0.05
CA ALA A 35 13.44 11.32 0.60
C ALA A 35 12.01 11.37 0.02
N GLY A 36 11.84 11.15 -1.28
CA GLY A 36 10.52 11.06 -1.92
C GLY A 36 9.66 9.91 -1.38
N LEU A 37 10.25 8.73 -1.16
CA LEU A 37 9.55 7.59 -0.57
C LEU A 37 9.07 7.88 0.85
N ILE A 38 9.89 8.54 1.68
CA ILE A 38 9.51 8.94 3.05
C ILE A 38 8.38 9.97 3.02
N MET A 39 8.42 10.94 2.11
CA MET A 39 7.35 11.92 1.94
C MET A 39 6.02 11.26 1.52
N ALA A 40 6.07 10.19 0.73
CA ALA A 40 4.87 9.44 0.37
C ALA A 40 4.19 8.74 1.57
N ILE A 41 4.93 8.43 2.64
CA ILE A 41 4.37 7.87 3.89
C ILE A 41 3.41 8.88 4.53
N LEU A 42 3.74 10.18 4.50
CA LEU A 42 2.86 11.25 4.99
C LEU A 42 1.56 11.31 4.18
N GLY A 43 1.63 11.07 2.87
CA GLY A 43 0.45 10.91 2.01
C GLY A 43 -0.45 9.74 2.44
N GLY A 44 0.15 8.69 3.03
CA GLY A 44 -0.57 7.59 3.66
C GLY A 44 -1.48 8.02 4.82
N SER A 45 -1.24 9.17 5.46
CA SER A 45 -2.14 9.70 6.51
C SER A 45 -3.49 10.19 5.99
N VAL A 46 -3.65 10.33 4.67
CA VAL A 46 -4.92 10.73 4.03
C VAL A 46 -5.88 9.55 3.86
N LEU A 47 -5.36 8.33 3.78
CA LEU A 47 -6.17 7.11 3.62
C LEU A 47 -7.02 6.78 4.87
N PRO A 48 -6.54 6.89 6.12
CA PRO A 48 -7.35 6.63 7.32
C PRO A 48 -8.55 7.58 7.48
N PRO A 49 -8.45 8.92 7.28
CA PRO A 49 -9.60 9.81 7.25
C PRO A 49 -10.61 9.47 6.15
N LEU A 50 -10.13 9.09 4.95
CA LEU A 50 -10.99 8.62 3.88
C LEU A 50 -11.73 7.34 4.29
N GLN A 51 -11.02 6.37 4.87
CA GLN A 51 -11.65 5.15 5.39
C GLN A 51 -12.66 5.45 6.49
N ALA A 52 -12.34 6.37 7.41
CA ALA A 52 -13.25 6.80 8.47
C ALA A 52 -14.52 7.45 7.90
N SER A 53 -14.40 8.32 6.89
CA SER A 53 -15.55 8.93 6.24
C SER A 53 -16.47 7.91 5.55
N ILE A 54 -15.92 6.80 5.03
CA ILE A 54 -16.68 5.71 4.43
C ILE A 54 -17.39 4.87 5.50
N ILE A 55 -16.77 4.68 6.67
CA ILE A 55 -17.38 4.00 7.82
C ILE A 55 -18.54 4.82 8.40
N ASP A 56 -18.37 6.14 8.52
CA ASP A 56 -19.35 7.07 9.09
C ASP A 56 -20.63 7.22 8.24
N MET A 57 -20.60 6.83 6.97
CA MET A 57 -21.80 6.75 6.12
C MET A 57 -22.80 5.65 6.57
N ASN A 58 -22.49 4.91 7.64
CA ASN A 58 -23.35 4.04 8.46
C ASN A 58 -24.04 2.86 7.75
N THR A 59 -24.60 3.02 6.56
CA THR A 59 -25.38 1.96 5.88
C THR A 59 -25.26 2.10 4.36
N ILE A 60 -24.44 1.26 3.75
CA ILE A 60 -24.54 0.97 2.31
C ILE A 60 -25.17 -0.42 2.22
N TRP A 61 -26.43 -0.49 1.78
CA TRP A 61 -27.11 -1.74 1.45
C TRP A 61 -27.19 -2.79 2.58
N ASN A 62 -27.81 -2.48 3.73
CA ASN A 62 -28.14 -3.46 4.79
C ASN A 62 -26.96 -4.30 5.35
N MET A 63 -25.71 -3.88 5.15
CA MET A 63 -24.51 -4.53 5.70
C MET A 63 -23.67 -3.55 6.53
N PRO A 64 -22.90 -4.04 7.52
CA PRO A 64 -22.01 -3.18 8.31
C PRO A 64 -21.02 -2.45 7.38
N ALA A 65 -20.99 -1.12 7.42
CA ALA A 65 -20.07 -0.27 6.64
C ALA A 65 -18.59 -0.63 6.83
N VAL A 66 -18.28 -1.33 7.92
CA VAL A 66 -16.98 -1.93 8.23
C VAL A 66 -16.51 -2.91 7.14
N ASN A 67 -17.41 -3.74 6.58
CA ASN A 67 -17.05 -4.67 5.51
C ASN A 67 -16.79 -3.96 4.19
N VAL A 68 -17.56 -2.91 3.89
CA VAL A 68 -17.38 -2.09 2.67
C VAL A 68 -16.06 -1.31 2.74
N SER A 69 -15.64 -0.93 3.94
CA SER A 69 -14.39 -0.20 4.15
C SER A 69 -13.13 -1.00 3.78
N PHE A 70 -13.22 -2.35 3.74
CA PHE A 70 -12.13 -3.19 3.22
C PHE A 70 -11.88 -3.04 1.71
N ILE A 71 -12.80 -2.42 0.97
CA ILE A 71 -12.59 -2.14 -0.45
C ILE A 71 -11.46 -1.12 -0.67
N LEU A 72 -11.24 -0.22 0.29
CA LEU A 72 -10.17 0.78 0.21
C LEU A 72 -8.79 0.12 0.34
N PRO A 73 -8.48 -0.68 1.40
CA PRO A 73 -7.28 -1.50 1.44
C PRO A 73 -7.12 -2.42 0.22
N PHE A 74 -8.21 -2.99 -0.30
CA PHE A 74 -8.17 -3.84 -1.48
C PHE A 74 -7.66 -3.08 -2.71
N ILE A 75 -8.13 -1.86 -2.95
CA ILE A 75 -7.63 -1.00 -4.04
C ILE A 75 -6.14 -0.69 -3.83
N CYS A 76 -5.71 -0.39 -2.59
CA CYS A 76 -4.29 -0.18 -2.29
C CYS A 76 -3.44 -1.42 -2.61
N PHE A 77 -3.91 -2.62 -2.26
CA PHE A 77 -3.24 -3.87 -2.61
C PHE A 77 -3.14 -4.07 -4.12
N VAL A 78 -4.19 -3.78 -4.90
CA VAL A 78 -4.17 -3.86 -6.37
C VAL A 78 -3.08 -2.96 -6.96
N VAL A 79 -2.96 -1.72 -6.49
CA VAL A 79 -1.90 -0.79 -6.94
C VAL A 79 -0.51 -1.35 -6.62
N ILE A 80 -0.31 -1.90 -5.42
CA ILE A 80 0.98 -2.51 -5.02
C ILE A 80 1.29 -3.74 -5.87
N THR A 81 0.30 -4.59 -6.17
CA THR A 81 0.46 -5.76 -7.05
C THR A 81 0.87 -5.34 -8.46
N ILE A 82 0.25 -4.30 -9.02
CA ILE A 82 0.62 -3.75 -10.33
C ILE A 82 2.06 -3.22 -10.29
N TYR A 83 2.43 -2.47 -9.26
CA TYR A 83 3.80 -1.98 -9.08
C TYR A 83 4.82 -3.13 -9.02
N GLY A 84 4.55 -4.16 -8.21
CA GLY A 84 5.40 -5.35 -8.11
C GLY A 84 5.53 -6.09 -9.43
N HIS A 85 4.43 -6.30 -10.16
CA HIS A 85 4.45 -6.94 -11.47
C HIS A 85 5.25 -6.13 -12.49
N ARG A 86 5.05 -4.80 -12.55
CA ARG A 86 5.80 -3.90 -13.43
C ARG A 86 7.29 -3.88 -13.09
N SER A 87 7.64 -3.90 -11.81
CA SER A 87 9.04 -3.94 -11.40
C SER A 87 9.71 -5.27 -11.72
N TYR A 88 9.00 -6.39 -11.57
CA TYR A 88 9.50 -7.70 -11.95
C TYR A 88 9.81 -7.80 -13.44
N GLN A 89 8.96 -7.21 -14.29
CA GLN A 89 9.19 -7.17 -15.73
C GLN A 89 10.39 -6.28 -16.11
N ARG A 90 10.64 -5.19 -15.35
CA ARG A 90 11.81 -4.32 -15.55
C ARG A 90 13.13 -4.97 -15.17
N GLY A 91 13.15 -5.90 -14.21
CA GLY A 91 14.37 -6.64 -13.83
C GLY A 91 14.75 -7.80 -14.76
N LYS A 92 13.98 -8.04 -15.83
CA LYS A 92 14.23 -9.11 -16.81
C LYS A 92 14.99 -8.66 -18.08
N TYR A 93 15.50 -7.44 -18.10
CA TYR A 93 16.34 -6.86 -19.17
C TYR A 93 17.44 -6.01 -18.52
#